data_AF-A0A2L2Z3R7-F1
#
_entry.id   AF-A0A2L2Z3R7-F1
#
_cell.length_a   1.000
_cell.length_b   1.000
_cell.length_c   1.000
_cell.angle_alpha   90.00
_cell.angle_beta   90.00
_cell.angle_gamma   90.00
#
_symmetry.space_group_name_H-M   'P 1'
#
loop_
_entity.id
_entity.type
_entity.pdbx_description
1 polymer ?
#
loop_
_entity_poly.entity_id
_entity_poly.type
_entity_poly.pdbx_seq_one_letter_code
_entity_poly.pdbx_strand_id
1 'polypeptide(L)'
;SPLFFSMDWKGGKKIMWVTVLCEWVNQMLKWTVHGERPYWWIHETQVYNRTGITFPDIQQFHMTCETGAGSPSGHSMVTEAVWYVILDSFSI
;
A
#
# COMPACT_ATOMS: atom_id res chain seq x y z
N SER A 1 8.48 -6.86 -11.77
CA SER A 1 8.40 -8.31 -11.45
C SER A 1 9.35 -9.08 -12.36
N PRO A 2 10.14 -10.03 -11.86
CA PRO A 2 11.20 -10.73 -12.62
C PRO A 2 10.70 -11.43 -13.89
N LEU A 3 9.41 -11.77 -13.97
CA LEU A 3 8.81 -12.37 -15.16
C LEU A 3 8.81 -11.43 -16.38
N PHE A 4 8.49 -10.14 -16.20
CA PHE A 4 8.48 -9.17 -17.30
C PHE A 4 9.89 -8.77 -17.75
N PHE A 5 10.87 -8.87 -16.85
CA PHE A 5 12.28 -8.64 -17.18
C PHE A 5 12.86 -9.71 -18.12
N SER A 6 12.34 -10.94 -18.02
CA SER A 6 12.74 -12.05 -18.89
C SER A 6 12.13 -11.96 -20.30
N MET A 7 10.93 -11.37 -20.45
CA MET A 7 10.25 -11.26 -21.75
C MET A 7 10.67 -10.04 -22.57
N ASP A 8 10.78 -8.86 -21.96
CA ASP A 8 11.28 -7.65 -22.61
C ASP A 8 12.20 -6.87 -21.66
N TRP A 9 13.48 -6.80 -22.02
CA TRP A 9 14.51 -6.10 -21.26
C TRP A 9 14.22 -4.60 -21.11
N LYS A 10 13.57 -3.97 -22.09
CA LYS A 10 13.27 -2.53 -22.03
C LYS A 10 12.11 -2.26 -21.07
N GLY A 11 10.98 -2.96 -21.23
CA GLY A 11 9.84 -2.88 -20.31
C GLY A 11 10.18 -3.32 -18.89
N GLY A 12 10.94 -4.40 -18.73
CA GLY A 12 11.37 -4.90 -17.43
C GLY A 12 12.20 -3.90 -16.62
N LYS A 13 13.13 -3.18 -17.27
CA LYS A 13 13.90 -2.11 -16.62
C LYS A 13 13.02 -0.92 -16.21
N LYS A 14 12.09 -0.49 -17.08
CA LYS A 14 11.14 0.58 -16.75
C LYS A 14 10.32 0.19 -15.50
N ILE A 15 9.77 -1.02 -15.49
CA ILE A 15 8.99 -1.55 -14.37
C ILE A 15 9.84 -1.60 -13.09
N MET A 16 11.08 -2.10 -13.15
CA MET A 16 11.97 -2.16 -11.98
C MET A 16 12.19 -0.76 -11.38
N TRP A 17 12.57 0.21 -12.21
CA TRP A 17 12.82 1.58 -11.74
C TRP A 17 11.58 2.23 -11.15
N VAL A 18 10.43 2.09 -11.81
CA VAL A 18 9.16 2.63 -11.32
C VAL A 18 8.76 1.98 -10.00
N THR A 19 8.88 0.66 -9.85
CA THR A 19 8.59 -0.02 -8.57
C THR A 19 9.49 0.48 -7.45
N VAL A 20 10.80 0.61 -7.68
CA VAL A 20 11.76 1.10 -6.67
C VAL A 20 11.44 2.53 -6.25
N LEU A 21 11.17 3.42 -7.20
CA LEU A 21 10.81 4.80 -6.91
C LEU A 21 9.45 4.90 -6.18
N CYS A 22 8.46 4.12 -6.61
CA CYS A 22 7.14 4.09 -5.96
C CYS A 22 7.24 3.60 -4.51
N GLU A 23 7.98 2.53 -4.23
CA GLU A 23 8.19 2.04 -2.86
C GLU A 23 8.91 3.08 -2.00
N TRP A 24 9.94 3.74 -2.54
CA TRP A 24 10.66 4.78 -1.82
C TRP A 24 9.76 5.98 -1.48
N VAL A 25 8.99 6.49 -2.45
CA VAL A 25 8.05 7.59 -2.21
C VAL A 25 6.93 7.16 -1.26
N ASN A 26 6.42 5.93 -1.39
CA ASN A 26 5.41 5.39 -0.47
C ASN A 26 5.91 5.39 0.96
N GLN A 27 7.16 4.97 1.17
CA GLN A 27 7.78 4.99 2.49
C GLN A 27 7.92 6.43 3.00
N MET A 28 8.43 7.37 2.21
CA MET A 28 8.51 8.78 2.63
C MET A 28 7.15 9.37 3.02
N LEU A 29 6.10 9.06 2.25
CA LEU A 29 4.74 9.55 2.51
C LEU A 29 4.13 8.91 3.76
N LYS A 30 4.37 7.62 4.00
CA LYS A 30 3.91 6.93 5.23
C LYS A 30 4.43 7.62 6.49
N TRP A 31 5.69 8.04 6.47
CA TRP A 31 6.30 8.77 7.59
C TRP A 31 5.82 10.22 7.69
N THR A 32 5.36 10.83 6.61
CA THR A 32 4.88 12.22 6.63
C THR A 32 3.43 12.30 7.08
N VAL A 33 2.57 11.42 6.56
CA VAL A 33 1.10 11.46 6.74
C VAL A 33 0.66 10.85 8.07
N HIS A 34 1.46 9.98 8.68
CA HIS A 34 1.13 9.33 9.97
C HIS A 34 -0.28 8.73 10.00
N GLY A 35 -0.69 8.06 8.91
CA GLY A 35 -2.04 7.50 8.84
C GLY A 35 -2.24 6.36 9.85
N GLU A 36 -3.21 6.53 10.75
CA GLU A 36 -3.63 5.49 11.70
C GLU A 36 -4.18 4.25 10.97
N ARG A 37 -3.92 3.06 11.52
CA ARG A 37 -4.48 1.81 11.00
C ARG A 37 -5.83 1.55 11.68
N PRO A 38 -6.89 1.19 10.93
CA PRO A 38 -8.23 0.97 11.51
C PRO A 38 -8.27 -0.05 12.65
N TYR A 39 -7.43 -1.09 12.59
CA TYR A 39 -7.32 -2.11 13.64
C TYR A 39 -6.86 -1.52 14.97
N TRP A 40 -5.85 -0.66 14.98
CA TRP A 40 -5.33 -0.04 16.20
C TRP A 40 -6.22 1.11 16.67
N TRP A 41 -6.67 1.95 15.73
CA TRP A 41 -7.53 3.11 16.01
C TRP A 41 -8.79 2.73 16.80
N ILE A 42 -9.36 1.56 16.53
CA ILE A 42 -10.59 1.13 17.19
C ILE A 42 -10.40 0.93 18.71
N HIS A 43 -9.21 0.53 19.16
CA HIS A 43 -8.88 0.38 20.58
C HIS A 43 -8.58 1.71 21.27
N GLU A 44 -8.26 2.76 20.49
CA GLU A 44 -7.93 4.09 21.01
C GLU A 44 -9.15 5.03 21.04
N THR A 45 -10.14 4.77 20.18
CA THR A 45 -11.31 5.65 20.06
C THR A 45 -12.30 5.52 21.22
N GLN A 46 -12.77 6.66 21.74
CA GLN A 46 -13.80 6.73 22.79
C GLN A 46 -15.23 6.69 22.25
N VAL A 47 -15.40 6.50 20.92
CA VAL A 47 -16.72 6.54 20.27
C VAL A 47 -17.66 5.49 20.87
N TYR A 48 -17.22 4.23 21.00
CA TYR A 48 -18.04 3.14 21.54
C TYR A 48 -18.43 3.35 23.01
N ASN A 49 -17.53 3.93 23.79
CA ASN A 49 -17.79 4.28 25.20
C ASN A 49 -18.86 5.37 25.31
N ARG A 50 -18.79 6.41 24.48
CA ARG A 50 -19.74 7.53 24.49
C ARG A 50 -21.12 7.16 23.96
N THR A 51 -21.20 6.27 22.98
CA THR A 51 -22.47 5.88 22.35
C THR A 51 -23.17 4.72 23.07
N GLY A 52 -22.52 4.10 24.06
CA GLY A 52 -23.05 2.93 24.78
C GLY A 52 -23.17 1.68 23.91
N ILE A 53 -22.47 1.64 22.76
CA ILE A 53 -22.48 0.52 21.82
C ILE A 53 -21.34 -0.42 22.21
N THR A 54 -21.60 -1.72 22.26
CA THR A 54 -20.57 -2.73 22.53
C THR A 54 -19.44 -2.66 21.51
N PHE A 55 -18.20 -2.75 22.00
CA PHE A 55 -17.01 -2.81 21.15
C PHE A 55 -17.12 -3.99 20.15
N PRO A 56 -16.85 -3.77 18.85
CA PRO A 56 -16.92 -4.85 17.87
C PRO A 56 -15.76 -5.82 18.08
N ASP A 57 -16.05 -7.13 18.09
CA ASP A 57 -15.03 -8.17 18.14
C ASP A 57 -14.30 -8.23 16.80
N ILE A 58 -13.03 -7.81 16.80
CA ILE A 58 -12.18 -7.72 15.60
C ILE A 58 -11.03 -8.72 15.69
N GLN A 59 -10.83 -9.46 14.60
CA GLN A 59 -9.75 -10.44 14.52
C GLN A 59 -8.53 -9.85 13.79
N GLN A 60 -7.35 -10.10 14.35
CA GLN A 60 -6.09 -9.77 13.67
C GLN A 60 -5.71 -10.89 12.71
N PHE A 61 -5.52 -10.53 11.44
CA PHE A 61 -4.97 -11.43 10.42
C PHE A 61 -3.52 -11.08 10.13
N HIS A 62 -2.75 -12.02 9.59
CA HIS A 62 -1.34 -11.79 9.25
C HIS A 62 -1.15 -10.59 8.28
N MET A 63 -2.12 -10.30 7.40
CA MET A 63 -2.11 -9.13 6.52
C MET A 63 -2.35 -7.80 7.25
N THR A 64 -2.96 -7.84 8.45
CA THR A 64 -3.20 -6.64 9.28
C THR A 64 -2.06 -6.33 10.24
N CYS A 65 -1.07 -7.23 10.36
CA CYS A 65 0.11 -7.08 11.22
C CYS A 65 1.21 -6.19 10.59
N GLU A 66 0.84 -5.19 9.79
CA GLU A 66 1.84 -4.27 9.24
C GLU A 66 2.30 -3.29 10.32
N THR A 67 3.61 -3.27 10.59
CA THR A 67 4.25 -2.46 11.65
C THR A 67 4.40 -0.97 11.30
N GLY A 68 3.83 -0.52 10.17
CA GLY A 68 4.01 0.85 9.64
C GLY A 68 2.70 1.58 9.37
N ALA A 69 2.80 2.90 9.19
CA ALA A 69 1.65 3.77 8.93
C ALA A 69 0.77 3.25 7.78
N GLY A 70 -0.55 3.42 7.93
CA GLY A 70 -1.55 2.85 7.03
C GLY A 70 -1.76 3.61 5.73
N SER A 71 -1.32 4.87 5.66
CA SER A 71 -1.55 5.72 4.51
C SER A 71 -0.23 6.34 4.02
N PRO A 72 0.04 6.34 2.71
CA PRO A 72 -0.72 5.72 1.60
C PRO A 72 -0.45 4.21 1.40
N SER A 73 -1.37 3.50 0.71
CA SER A 73 -1.23 2.06 0.41
C SER A 73 -0.13 1.78 -0.63
N GLY A 74 0.93 1.09 -0.22
CA GLY A 74 2.03 0.69 -1.11
C GLY A 74 1.58 -0.26 -2.23
N HIS A 75 0.74 -1.24 -1.90
CA HIS A 75 0.16 -2.16 -2.88
C HIS A 75 -0.59 -1.41 -3.97
N SER A 76 -1.45 -0.45 -3.61
CA SER A 76 -2.21 0.33 -4.58
C SER A 76 -1.29 1.16 -5.47
N MET A 77 -0.35 1.88 -4.87
CA MET A 77 0.57 2.78 -5.59
C MET A 77 1.46 2.01 -6.58
N VAL A 78 2.02 0.88 -6.14
CA VAL A 78 2.89 0.05 -6.99
C VAL A 78 2.07 -0.64 -8.09
N THR A 79 0.89 -1.17 -7.77
CA THR A 79 0.01 -1.80 -8.78
C THR A 79 -0.38 -0.81 -9.86
N GLU A 80 -0.80 0.40 -9.49
CA GLU A 80 -1.13 1.47 -10.44
C GLU A 80 0.06 1.83 -11.33
N ALA A 81 1.23 2.06 -10.74
CA ALA A 81 2.42 2.47 -11.49
C ALA A 81 2.91 1.37 -12.44
N VAL A 82 2.83 0.10 -12.04
CA VAL A 82 3.15 -1.04 -12.91
C VAL A 82 2.15 -1.14 -14.07
N TRP A 83 0.85 -1.02 -13.80
CA TRP A 83 -0.17 -1.03 -14.84
C TRP A 83 0.00 0.10 -15.85
N TYR A 84 0.33 1.31 -15.38
CA TYR A 84 0.63 2.44 -16.25
C TYR A 84 1.77 2.13 -17.23
N VAL A 85 2.89 1.59 -16.75
CA VAL A 85 4.04 1.22 -17.60
C VAL A 85 3.68 0.12 -18.60
N ILE A 86 2.84 -0.84 -18.20
CA ILE A 86 2.37 -1.90 -19.09
C ILE A 86 1.51 -1.30 -20.21
N LEU A 87 0.54 -0.45 -19.90
CA LEU A 87 -0.33 0.19 -20.89
C LEU A 87 0.43 1.13 -21.83
N ASP A 88 1.38 1.91 -21.30
CA ASP A 88 2.31 2.74 -22.09
C ASP A 88 3.11 1.89 -23.09
N SER A 89 3.51 0.68 -22.68
CA SER A 89 4.29 -0.22 -23.54
C SER A 89 3.46 -0.86 -24.66
N PHE A 90 2.13 -0.93 -24.52
CA PHE A 90 1.21 -1.45 -25.55
C PHE A 90 0.60 -0.36 -26.45
N SER A 91 0.67 0.90 -26.04
CA SER A 91 0.20 2.04 -26.83
C SER A 91 1.24 2.38 -27.91
N ILE A 92 1.26 1.58 -28.98
CA ILE A 92 1.96 1.84 -30.25
C ILE A 92 1.13 2.79 -31.10
#